data_AF-A0A023EMR0-F1
#
_entry.id   AF-A0A023EMR0-F1
#
_cell.length_a   1.000
_cell.length_b   1.000
_cell.length_c   1.000
_cell.angle_alpha   90.00
_cell.angle_beta   90.00
_cell.angle_gamma   90.00
#
_symmetry.space_group_name_H-M   'P 1'
#
loop_
_entity.id
_entity.type
_entity.pdbx_description
1 polymer ?
#
loop_
_entity_poly.entity_id
_entity_poly.type
_entity_poly.pdbx_seq_one_letter_code
_entity_poly.pdbx_strand_id
1 'polypeptide(L)'
;MNQEPVNTALSQLRMLRSSVGQVFEILGNGVRAEHGEEGREQKFIQELQELLAVVNGNLREFETGISDLTPPQAPFNLANTAYLSLETNLERQALYPHLVQSYKWHDKLHEYSTFASVLLQQNSLKRSYYTNTKRRRSLPSSHLATPQTVDNLIGSIHFPNMNLKIVRPFMTNAILHITIARVLRAAVILKGLLIEWVTVKGYDESLLDGVDEHWTVSRHQVFRKVQDHAHSAMLHFFSPTLPDLAIRSFITWFRSYLTLFADPCKKCGKHLHNTLPPTWRDLRTLEPYHEECKQ
;
A
#
# COMPACT_ATOMS: atom_id res chain seq x y z
N MET A 1 7.08 26.12 6.69
CA MET A 1 6.88 27.05 7.82
C MET A 1 8.24 27.30 8.43
N ASN A 2 8.71 28.55 8.50
CA ASN A 2 9.98 28.85 9.17
C ASN A 2 9.79 28.57 10.66
N GLN A 3 10.42 27.51 11.18
CA GLN A 3 10.27 27.07 12.57
C GLN A 3 11.09 27.94 13.55
N GLU A 4 12.06 28.70 13.05
CA GLU A 4 12.91 29.59 13.85
C GLU A 4 12.15 30.63 14.67
N PRO A 5 11.24 31.46 14.12
CA PRO A 5 10.53 32.46 14.91
C PRO A 5 9.64 31.85 16.00
N VAL A 6 9.04 30.69 15.74
CA VAL A 6 8.25 29.94 16.73
C VAL A 6 9.14 29.40 17.86
N ASN A 7 10.31 28.85 17.53
CA ASN A 7 11.26 28.37 18.53
C ASN A 7 11.82 29.50 19.40
N THR A 8 12.06 30.68 18.81
CA THR A 8 12.48 31.88 19.55
C THR A 8 11.40 32.34 20.52
N ALA A 9 10.14 32.44 20.09
CA ALA A 9 9.02 32.79 20.95
C ALA A 9 8.80 31.79 22.09
N LEU A 10 8.96 30.48 21.82
CA LEU A 10 8.89 29.44 22.86
C LEU A 10 10.03 29.54 23.88
N SER A 11 11.23 29.93 23.44
CA SER A 11 12.37 30.18 24.32
C SER A 11 12.11 31.38 25.24
N GLN A 12 11.63 32.49 24.68
CA GLN A 12 11.24 33.69 25.43
C GLN A 12 10.13 33.40 26.45
N LEU A 13 9.13 32.58 26.09
CA LEU A 13 8.09 32.14 27.03
C LEU A 13 8.65 31.33 28.21
N ARG A 14 9.62 30.45 27.96
CA ARG A 14 10.29 29.68 29.02
C ARG A 14 11.05 30.59 29.97
N MET A 15 11.77 31.57 29.42
CA MET A 15 12.49 32.58 30.21
C MET A 15 11.53 33.41 31.07
N LEU A 16 10.41 33.87 30.49
CA LEU A 16 9.38 34.60 31.22
C LEU A 16 8.81 33.77 32.38
N ARG A 17 8.44 32.51 32.13
CA ARG A 17 7.96 31.58 33.17
C ARG A 17 8.98 31.38 34.28
N SER A 18 10.26 31.23 33.93
CA SER A 18 11.34 31.11 34.90
C SER A 18 11.48 32.38 35.76
N SER A 19 11.48 33.57 35.14
CA SER A 19 11.59 34.83 35.88
C SER A 19 10.39 35.08 36.80
N VAL A 20 9.18 34.73 36.36
CA VAL A 20 7.98 34.83 37.20
C VAL A 20 8.04 33.81 38.35
N GLY A 21 8.55 32.60 38.08
CA GLY A 21 8.80 31.59 39.11
C GLY A 21 9.77 32.08 40.20
N GLN A 22 10.86 32.73 39.80
CA GLN A 22 11.84 33.32 40.72
C GLN A 22 11.23 34.42 41.59
N VAL A 23 10.38 35.28 41.03
CA VAL A 23 9.62 36.28 41.80
C VAL A 23 8.75 35.61 42.85
N PHE A 24 7.98 34.58 42.47
CA PHE A 24 7.13 33.86 43.42
C PHE A 24 7.93 33.10 44.49
N GLU A 25 9.08 32.55 44.14
CA GLU A 25 9.97 31.86 45.09
C GLU A 25 10.57 32.84 46.11
N ILE A 26 10.98 34.03 45.68
CA ILE A 26 11.53 35.06 46.57
C ILE A 26 10.44 35.68 47.43
N LEU A 27 9.25 35.91 46.87
CA LEU A 27 8.08 36.41 47.60
C LEU A 27 7.56 35.37 48.61
N GLY A 28 7.60 34.08 48.27
CA GLY A 28 7.22 32.97 49.15
C GLY A 28 8.21 32.75 50.30
N ASN A 29 9.50 32.99 50.07
CA ASN A 29 10.54 32.84 51.10
C ASN A 29 10.71 34.09 51.97
N GLY A 30 10.18 35.24 51.56
CA GLY A 30 10.18 36.49 52.33
C GLY A 30 11.58 37.04 52.63
N VAL A 31 11.69 37.87 53.67
CA VAL A 31 12.96 38.50 54.07
C VAL A 31 13.89 37.44 54.69
N ARG A 32 14.93 37.07 53.93
CA ARG A 32 15.92 36.05 54.32
C ARG A 32 17.03 36.62 55.20
N ALA A 33 17.71 35.75 55.96
CA ALA A 33 18.87 36.11 56.78
C ALA A 33 20.04 36.71 55.98
N GLU A 34 20.13 36.42 54.68
CA GLU A 34 21.14 36.96 53.76
C GLU A 34 21.02 38.47 53.52
N HIS A 35 19.88 39.09 53.87
CA HIS A 35 19.69 40.54 53.75
C HIS A 35 20.41 41.36 54.85
N GLY A 36 21.03 40.69 55.83
CA GLY A 36 21.72 41.32 56.97
C GLY A 36 20.75 41.89 58.03
N GLU A 37 21.27 42.46 59.12
CA GLU A 37 20.44 43.02 60.19
C GLU A 37 19.99 44.47 59.93
N GLU A 38 20.83 45.29 59.28
CA GLU A 38 20.50 46.66 58.91
C GLU A 38 19.98 46.77 57.46
N GLY A 39 18.82 47.42 57.29
CA GLY A 39 18.22 47.72 55.99
C GLY A 39 17.64 46.52 55.24
N ARG A 40 17.37 45.40 55.93
CA ARG A 40 16.95 44.11 55.35
C ARG A 40 15.69 44.17 54.48
N GLU A 41 14.69 44.94 54.91
CA GLU A 41 13.44 45.14 54.16
C GLU A 41 13.67 45.94 52.89
N GLN A 42 14.57 46.93 52.96
CA GLN A 42 14.90 47.79 51.83
C GLN A 42 15.68 47.02 50.76
N LYS A 43 16.62 46.16 51.17
CA LYS A 43 17.35 45.25 50.26
C LYS A 43 16.43 44.21 49.63
N PHE A 44 15.49 43.64 50.40
CA PHE A 44 14.49 42.71 49.87
C PHE A 44 13.56 43.38 48.85
N ILE A 45 13.09 44.60 49.14
CA ILE A 45 12.26 45.38 48.20
C ILE A 45 13.06 45.71 46.94
N GLN A 46 14.35 46.05 47.07
CA GLN A 46 15.21 46.33 45.93
C GLN A 46 15.43 45.09 45.04
N GLU A 47 15.70 43.93 45.63
CA GLU A 47 15.81 42.66 44.92
C GLU A 47 14.49 42.31 44.19
N LEU A 48 13.36 42.50 44.85
CA LEU A 48 12.04 42.28 44.24
C LEU A 48 11.78 43.24 43.07
N GLN A 49 12.17 44.51 43.20
CA GLN A 49 12.05 45.51 42.13
C GLN A 49 12.92 45.15 40.93
N GLU A 50 14.14 44.68 41.15
CA GLU A 50 15.04 44.21 40.08
C GLU A 50 14.44 43.01 39.34
N LEU A 51 13.88 42.03 40.05
CA LEU A 51 13.24 40.87 39.44
C LEU A 51 11.96 41.22 38.68
N LEU A 52 11.15 42.14 39.19
CA LEU A 52 9.97 42.65 38.48
C LEU A 52 10.36 43.44 37.22
N ALA A 53 11.47 44.17 37.25
CA ALA A 53 12.01 44.83 36.07
C ALA A 53 12.46 43.80 35.01
N VAL A 54 13.10 42.71 35.43
CA VAL A 54 13.47 41.58 34.55
C VAL A 54 12.22 40.91 33.95
N VAL A 55 11.19 40.65 34.75
CA VAL A 55 9.91 40.09 34.25
C VAL A 55 9.27 41.00 33.21
N ASN A 56 9.24 42.32 33.45
CA ASN A 56 8.71 43.29 32.48
C ASN A 56 9.54 43.33 31.19
N GLY A 57 10.86 43.19 31.28
CA GLY A 57 11.74 43.06 30.11
C GLY A 57 11.42 41.80 29.29
N ASN A 58 11.37 40.65 29.95
CA ASN A 58 11.05 39.36 29.33
C ASN A 58 9.64 39.34 28.72
N LEU A 59 8.67 40.01 29.36
CA LEU A 59 7.31 40.13 28.84
C LEU A 59 7.28 40.94 27.55
N ARG A 60 7.96 42.09 27.51
CA ARG A 60 8.05 42.92 26.30
C ARG A 60 8.74 42.19 25.15
N GLU A 61 9.84 41.49 25.43
CA GLU A 61 10.54 40.69 24.43
C GLU A 61 9.65 39.59 23.85
N PHE A 62 8.87 38.92 24.70
CA PHE A 62 7.91 37.91 24.29
C PHE A 62 6.74 38.49 23.47
N GLU A 63 6.20 39.65 23.86
CA GLU A 63 5.15 40.35 23.10
C GLU A 63 5.63 40.77 21.71
N THR A 64 6.87 41.26 21.59
CA THR A 64 7.48 41.55 20.29
C THR A 64 7.67 40.27 19.47
N GLY A 65 8.15 39.19 20.08
CA GLY A 65 8.32 37.90 19.41
C GLY A 65 7.03 37.27 18.92
N ILE A 66 5.91 37.47 19.62
CA ILE A 66 4.57 37.02 19.17
C ILE A 66 4.07 37.88 18.01
N SER A 67 4.30 39.19 18.04
CA SER A 67 3.81 40.11 17.02
C SER A 67 4.42 39.82 15.64
N ASP A 68 5.62 39.24 15.62
CA ASP A 68 6.32 38.79 14.41
C ASP A 68 5.83 37.42 13.89
N LEU A 69 5.00 36.70 14.64
CA LEU A 69 4.44 35.42 14.21
C LEU A 69 3.32 35.65 13.20
N THR A 70 3.56 35.25 11.96
CA THR A 70 2.51 35.22 10.94
C THR A 70 1.58 34.03 11.17
N PRO A 71 0.26 34.24 11.36
CA PRO A 71 -0.68 33.14 11.42
C PRO A 71 -0.69 32.41 10.06
N PRO A 72 -0.79 31.06 10.05
CA PRO A 72 -0.91 30.31 8.81
C PRO A 72 -2.12 30.80 8.01
N GLN A 73 -1.94 31.12 6.73
CA GLN A 73 -3.00 31.64 5.85
C GLN A 73 -4.15 30.64 5.60
N ALA A 74 -3.97 29.37 5.97
CA ALA A 74 -4.99 28.35 5.92
C ALA A 74 -5.02 27.55 7.22
N PRO A 75 -6.20 27.18 7.75
CA PRO A 75 -6.29 26.27 8.88
C PRO A 75 -5.63 24.94 8.49
N PHE A 76 -4.70 24.47 9.32
CA PHE A 76 -4.16 23.12 9.17
C PHE A 76 -5.31 22.13 9.33
N ASN A 77 -5.67 21.44 8.25
CA ASN A 77 -6.69 20.40 8.31
C ASN A 77 -6.10 19.15 8.97
N LEU A 78 -6.02 19.19 10.30
CA LEU A 78 -5.62 18.08 11.14
C LEU A 78 -6.81 17.12 11.40
N ALA A 79 -7.95 17.33 10.73
CA ALA A 79 -9.17 16.56 10.89
C ALA A 79 -9.47 16.25 12.37
N ASN A 80 -9.78 15.00 12.70
CA ASN A 80 -10.10 14.59 14.07
C ASN A 80 -8.89 14.65 15.03
N THR A 81 -7.66 14.79 14.53
CA THR A 81 -6.46 14.90 15.38
C THR A 81 -6.25 16.30 15.95
N ALA A 82 -6.94 17.32 15.42
CA ALA A 82 -6.92 18.68 15.95
C ALA A 82 -7.44 18.76 17.40
N TYR A 83 -8.33 17.85 17.79
CA TYR A 83 -8.96 17.86 19.11
C TYR A 83 -8.12 17.18 20.19
N LEU A 84 -7.07 16.44 19.82
CA LEU A 84 -6.20 15.73 20.78
C LEU A 84 -5.38 16.69 21.66
N SER A 85 -5.07 17.89 21.16
CA SER A 85 -4.39 18.93 21.95
C SER A 85 -5.31 19.62 22.96
N LEU A 86 -6.62 19.44 22.84
CA LEU A 86 -7.65 19.98 23.73
C LEU A 86 -8.16 18.93 24.74
N GLU A 87 -7.72 17.68 24.61
CA GLU A 87 -8.11 16.59 25.50
C GLU A 87 -7.47 16.76 26.89
N THR A 88 -8.30 16.71 27.94
CA THR A 88 -7.86 16.81 29.34
C THR A 88 -7.60 15.44 29.98
N ASN A 89 -7.96 14.35 29.28
CA ASN A 89 -7.72 12.99 29.75
C ASN A 89 -6.25 12.56 29.51
N LEU A 90 -5.57 12.16 30.58
CA LEU A 90 -4.16 11.76 30.58
C LEU A 90 -3.86 10.61 29.59
N GLU A 91 -4.77 9.64 29.45
CA GLU A 91 -4.60 8.52 28.52
C GLU A 91 -4.68 8.96 27.06
N ARG A 92 -5.55 9.94 26.77
CA ARG A 92 -5.69 10.49 25.41
C ARG A 92 -4.54 11.42 25.04
N GLN A 93 -3.99 12.15 26.01
CA GLN A 93 -2.77 12.93 25.82
C GLN A 93 -1.56 12.03 25.52
N ALA A 94 -1.48 10.82 26.09
CA ALA A 94 -0.42 9.85 25.80
C ALA A 94 -0.44 9.34 24.34
N LEU A 95 -1.54 9.51 23.60
CA LEU A 95 -1.62 9.18 22.17
C LEU A 95 -0.92 10.20 21.28
N TYR A 96 -0.77 11.44 21.73
CA TYR A 96 -0.19 12.51 20.91
C TYR A 96 1.28 12.24 20.51
N PRO A 97 2.19 11.82 21.43
CA PRO A 97 3.55 11.43 21.06
C PRO A 97 3.60 10.29 20.02
N HIS A 98 2.73 9.30 20.15
CA HIS A 98 2.63 8.17 19.21
C HIS A 98 2.17 8.63 17.83
N LEU A 99 1.15 9.49 17.77
CA LEU A 99 0.66 10.08 16.53
C LEU A 99 1.76 10.90 15.83
N VAL A 100 2.48 11.74 16.57
CA VAL A 100 3.62 12.51 16.04
C VAL A 100 4.71 11.58 15.49
N GLN A 101 4.98 10.46 16.18
CA GLN A 101 5.95 9.48 15.72
C GLN A 101 5.48 8.78 14.42
N SER A 102 4.20 8.46 14.30
CA SER A 102 3.61 7.93 13.07
C SER A 102 3.72 8.92 11.91
N TYR A 103 3.43 10.21 12.13
CA TYR A 103 3.60 11.25 11.11
C TYR A 103 5.06 11.37 10.67
N LYS A 104 6.01 11.43 11.62
CA LYS A 104 7.45 11.46 11.31
C LYS A 104 7.92 10.25 10.52
N TRP A 105 7.38 9.07 10.83
CA TRP A 105 7.69 7.86 10.07
C TRP A 105 7.11 7.92 8.66
N HIS A 106 5.88 8.41 8.50
CA HIS A 106 5.24 8.58 7.20
C HIS A 106 6.00 9.56 6.31
N ASP A 107 6.44 10.70 6.85
CA ASP A 107 7.27 11.67 6.12
C ASP A 107 8.58 11.04 5.65
N LYS A 108 9.29 10.31 6.53
CA LYS A 108 10.52 9.59 6.16
C LYS A 108 10.27 8.55 5.08
N LEU A 109 9.18 7.78 5.18
CA LEU A 109 8.83 6.80 4.16
C LEU A 109 8.59 7.47 2.82
N HIS A 110 7.86 8.58 2.80
CA HIS A 110 7.59 9.33 1.58
C HIS A 110 8.89 9.91 0.99
N GLU A 111 9.78 10.43 1.82
CA GLU A 111 11.10 10.94 1.42
C GLU A 111 11.95 9.82 0.78
N TYR A 112 12.10 8.67 1.46
CA TYR A 112 12.82 7.51 0.93
C TYR A 112 12.18 6.95 -0.34
N SER A 113 10.86 6.92 -0.43
CA SER A 113 10.14 6.47 -1.63
C SER A 113 10.38 7.41 -2.81
N THR A 114 10.43 8.72 -2.57
CA THR A 114 10.78 9.72 -3.59
C THR A 114 12.23 9.51 -4.06
N PHE A 115 13.19 9.36 -3.14
CA PHE A 115 14.58 9.07 -3.50
C PHE A 115 14.72 7.77 -4.28
N ALA A 116 14.06 6.70 -3.82
CA ALA A 116 14.04 5.42 -4.51
C ALA A 116 13.41 5.56 -5.91
N SER A 117 12.31 6.31 -6.05
CA SER A 117 11.69 6.60 -7.35
C SER A 117 12.65 7.31 -8.29
N VAL A 118 13.36 8.34 -7.82
CA VAL A 118 14.36 9.05 -8.63
C VAL A 118 15.51 8.13 -9.03
N LEU A 119 16.05 7.35 -8.08
CA LEU A 119 17.13 6.40 -8.37
C LEU A 119 16.69 5.30 -9.35
N LEU A 120 15.47 4.79 -9.21
CA LEU A 120 14.91 3.80 -10.13
C LEU A 120 14.59 4.38 -11.51
N GLN A 121 14.22 5.66 -11.60
CA GLN A 121 14.01 6.35 -12.87
C GLN A 121 15.34 6.67 -13.58
N GLN A 122 16.38 7.07 -12.83
CA GLN A 122 17.72 7.33 -13.36
C GLN A 122 18.43 6.03 -13.75
N ASN A 123 18.21 4.97 -12.97
CA ASN A 123 18.66 3.63 -13.29
C ASN A 123 17.62 2.98 -14.20
N SER A 124 17.58 3.45 -15.46
CA SER A 124 17.11 2.57 -16.54
C SER A 124 17.97 1.32 -16.43
N LEU A 125 17.46 0.28 -15.78
CA LEU A 125 18.10 -1.03 -15.72
C LEU A 125 18.21 -1.49 -17.18
N LYS A 126 19.27 -1.06 -17.87
CA LYS A 126 19.86 -1.74 -19.00
C LYS A 126 20.46 -2.99 -18.38
N ARG A 127 19.58 -3.89 -17.94
CA ARG A 127 19.92 -5.25 -17.54
C ARG A 127 20.69 -5.78 -18.72
N SER A 128 21.96 -6.03 -18.48
CA SER A 128 22.89 -6.69 -19.37
C SER A 128 22.40 -8.11 -19.63
N TYR A 129 21.41 -8.24 -20.52
CA TYR A 129 21.20 -9.43 -21.32
C TYR A 129 20.86 -8.99 -22.75
N TYR A 130 21.47 -9.70 -23.69
CA TYR A 130 21.43 -9.50 -25.14
C TYR A 130 22.45 -8.51 -25.69
N THR A 131 23.68 -8.98 -25.86
CA THR A 131 24.42 -8.72 -27.11
C THR A 131 23.58 -9.28 -28.26
N ASN A 132 22.63 -8.49 -28.76
CA ASN A 132 21.99 -8.76 -30.04
C ASN A 132 22.00 -7.47 -30.85
N THR A 133 22.98 -7.41 -31.74
CA THR A 133 23.17 -6.37 -32.74
C THR A 133 21.92 -6.31 -33.62
N LYS A 134 21.13 -5.25 -33.44
CA LYS A 134 20.20 -4.57 -34.38
C LYS A 134 18.94 -4.12 -33.64
N ARG A 135 18.88 -2.82 -33.35
CA ARG A 135 17.69 -1.99 -33.05
C ARG A 135 16.39 -2.77 -32.80
N ARG A 136 16.16 -3.27 -31.57
CA ARG A 136 14.81 -3.58 -31.10
C ARG A 136 14.35 -2.48 -30.16
N ARG A 137 13.20 -1.88 -30.47
CA ARG A 137 12.47 -0.95 -29.60
C ARG A 137 12.31 -1.61 -28.22
N SER A 138 12.40 -0.82 -27.16
CA SER A 138 12.00 -1.23 -25.81
C SER A 138 10.66 -1.96 -25.90
N LEU A 139 10.62 -3.25 -25.56
CA LEU A 139 9.37 -3.99 -25.56
C LEU A 139 8.51 -3.44 -24.40
N PRO A 140 7.22 -3.16 -24.63
CA PRO A 140 6.33 -2.73 -23.56
C PRO A 140 6.32 -3.82 -22.49
N SER A 141 6.65 -3.43 -21.26
CA SER A 141 6.58 -4.30 -20.08
C SER A 141 5.18 -4.89 -19.95
N SER A 142 5.08 -6.18 -19.61
CA SER A 142 3.81 -6.91 -19.44
C SER A 142 2.84 -6.19 -18.49
N HIS A 143 3.35 -5.49 -17.48
CA HIS A 143 2.54 -4.77 -16.49
C HIS A 143 2.09 -3.37 -16.93
N LEU A 144 2.71 -2.80 -17.97
CA LEU A 144 2.44 -1.45 -18.48
C LEU A 144 1.52 -1.44 -19.70
N ALA A 145 0.96 -2.60 -20.08
CA ALA A 145 0.00 -2.69 -21.16
C ALA A 145 -1.26 -1.85 -20.84
N THR A 146 -1.69 -1.04 -21.80
CA THR A 146 -2.87 -0.19 -21.63
C THR A 146 -4.14 -1.04 -21.59
N PRO A 147 -5.24 -0.55 -20.97
CA PRO A 147 -6.52 -1.26 -20.98
C PRO A 147 -6.99 -1.63 -22.38
N GLN A 148 -6.80 -0.75 -23.36
CA GLN A 148 -7.14 -0.99 -24.77
C GLN A 148 -6.34 -2.14 -25.38
N THR A 149 -5.06 -2.27 -25.05
CA THR A 149 -4.24 -3.41 -25.52
C THR A 149 -4.77 -4.74 -24.96
N VAL A 150 -5.13 -4.76 -23.67
CA VAL A 150 -5.72 -5.95 -23.03
C VAL A 150 -7.06 -6.30 -23.68
N ASP A 151 -7.93 -5.30 -23.87
CA ASP A 151 -9.26 -5.52 -24.44
C ASP A 151 -9.18 -6.01 -25.90
N ASN A 152 -8.28 -5.43 -26.70
CA ASN A 152 -8.03 -5.88 -28.07
C ASN A 152 -7.49 -7.31 -28.12
N LEU A 153 -6.55 -7.66 -27.23
CA LEU A 153 -6.00 -9.01 -27.16
C LEU A 153 -7.10 -10.02 -26.81
N ILE A 154 -7.84 -9.79 -25.73
CA ILE A 154 -8.91 -10.69 -25.29
C ILE A 154 -10.03 -10.76 -26.33
N GLY A 155 -10.42 -9.63 -26.94
CA GLY A 155 -11.43 -9.58 -27.99
C GLY A 155 -11.03 -10.35 -29.25
N SER A 156 -9.74 -10.48 -29.54
CA SER A 156 -9.23 -11.29 -30.65
C SER A 156 -9.21 -12.80 -30.38
N ILE A 157 -9.45 -13.24 -29.14
CA ILE A 157 -9.46 -14.65 -28.77
C ILE A 157 -10.90 -15.14 -28.83
N HIS A 158 -11.21 -15.92 -29.87
CA HIS A 158 -12.53 -16.52 -30.03
C HIS A 158 -12.44 -18.03 -30.15
N PHE A 159 -13.24 -18.72 -29.34
CA PHE A 159 -13.21 -20.15 -29.20
C PHE A 159 -14.65 -20.68 -29.01
N PRO A 160 -15.09 -21.69 -29.79
CA PRO A 160 -16.43 -22.25 -29.58
C PRO A 160 -16.57 -22.87 -28.19
N ASN A 161 -17.74 -22.73 -27.58
CA ASN A 161 -18.05 -23.20 -26.23
C ASN A 161 -17.20 -22.55 -25.11
N MET A 162 -16.64 -21.36 -25.37
CA MET A 162 -15.90 -20.58 -24.39
C MET A 162 -16.31 -19.11 -24.50
N ASN A 163 -16.67 -18.51 -23.37
CA ASN A 163 -17.03 -17.10 -23.29
C ASN A 163 -16.02 -16.35 -22.41
N LEU A 164 -15.59 -15.18 -22.87
CA LEU A 164 -14.65 -14.29 -22.21
C LEU A 164 -15.35 -12.96 -21.92
N LYS A 165 -15.39 -12.53 -20.65
CA LYS A 165 -15.93 -11.24 -20.22
C LYS A 165 -14.93 -10.51 -19.36
N ILE A 166 -14.61 -9.27 -19.70
CA ILE A 166 -13.68 -8.42 -18.95
C ILE A 166 -14.47 -7.49 -18.04
N VAL A 167 -14.04 -7.37 -16.78
CA VAL A 167 -14.57 -6.44 -15.78
C VAL A 167 -13.40 -5.69 -15.15
N ARG A 168 -13.57 -4.39 -14.88
CA ARG A 168 -12.52 -3.53 -14.29
C ARG A 168 -13.03 -2.83 -13.03
N PRO A 169 -13.08 -3.51 -11.88
CA PRO A 169 -13.58 -2.90 -10.64
C PRO A 169 -12.71 -1.72 -10.15
N PHE A 170 -11.42 -1.70 -10.51
CA PHE A 170 -10.45 -0.70 -10.06
C PHE A 170 -9.76 0.06 -11.23
N MET A 171 -10.48 0.25 -12.34
CA MET A 171 -10.05 0.92 -13.59
C MET A 171 -8.89 0.29 -14.37
N THR A 172 -7.74 0.00 -13.75
CA THR A 172 -6.52 -0.43 -14.47
C THR A 172 -6.39 -1.95 -14.55
N ASN A 173 -6.53 -2.64 -13.43
CA ASN A 173 -6.46 -4.11 -13.38
C ASN A 173 -7.75 -4.71 -13.98
N ALA A 174 -7.57 -5.71 -14.83
CA ALA A 174 -8.67 -6.45 -15.45
C ALA A 174 -8.97 -7.72 -14.67
N ILE A 175 -10.23 -8.05 -14.51
CA ILE A 175 -10.69 -9.38 -14.16
C ILE A 175 -11.30 -9.98 -15.42
N LEU A 176 -10.69 -11.05 -15.91
CA LEU A 176 -11.19 -11.82 -17.03
C LEU A 176 -12.01 -13.00 -16.51
N HIS A 177 -13.32 -12.93 -16.68
CA HIS A 177 -14.22 -14.04 -16.45
C HIS A 177 -14.21 -14.97 -17.68
N ILE A 178 -13.86 -16.21 -17.44
CA ILE A 178 -13.84 -17.28 -18.43
C ILE A 178 -14.94 -18.26 -18.08
N THR A 179 -15.85 -18.53 -19.03
CA THR A 179 -16.85 -19.60 -18.89
C THR A 179 -16.61 -20.64 -19.98
N ILE A 180 -16.37 -21.89 -19.58
CA ILE A 180 -16.16 -23.02 -20.51
C ILE A 180 -17.41 -23.89 -20.47
N ALA A 181 -18.23 -23.78 -21.51
CA ALA A 181 -19.49 -24.50 -21.67
C ALA A 181 -20.31 -24.56 -20.36
N ARG A 182 -20.75 -25.76 -19.96
CA ARG A 182 -21.36 -26.06 -18.66
C ARG A 182 -20.40 -26.82 -17.74
N VAL A 183 -19.09 -26.66 -17.94
CA VAL A 183 -18.08 -27.40 -17.18
C VAL A 183 -17.60 -26.58 -16.00
N LEU A 184 -17.04 -25.39 -16.28
CA LEU A 184 -16.41 -24.57 -15.26
C LEU A 184 -16.47 -23.08 -15.61
N ARG A 185 -16.25 -22.27 -14.58
CA ARG A 185 -16.09 -20.83 -14.65
C ARG A 185 -14.80 -20.46 -13.93
N ALA A 186 -14.12 -19.42 -14.41
CA ALA A 186 -12.90 -18.94 -13.78
C ALA A 186 -12.84 -17.41 -13.81
N ALA A 187 -12.16 -16.85 -12.81
CA ALA A 187 -11.76 -15.46 -12.78
C ALA A 187 -10.23 -15.39 -12.86
N VAL A 188 -9.72 -14.70 -13.87
CA VAL A 188 -8.29 -14.49 -14.09
C VAL A 188 -7.98 -13.02 -13.86
N ILE A 189 -7.16 -12.72 -12.86
CA ILE A 189 -6.77 -11.36 -12.53
C ILE A 189 -5.55 -10.99 -13.38
N LEU A 190 -5.70 -9.89 -14.12
CA LEU A 190 -4.73 -9.37 -15.06
C LEU A 190 -4.22 -8.01 -14.61
N LYS A 191 -2.89 -7.91 -14.45
CA LYS A 191 -2.18 -6.64 -14.31
C LYS A 191 -1.48 -6.33 -15.63
N GLY A 192 -2.16 -5.56 -16.48
CA GLY A 192 -1.79 -5.44 -17.90
C GLY A 192 -1.98 -6.79 -18.59
N LEU A 193 -0.90 -7.32 -19.18
CA LEU A 193 -0.85 -8.65 -19.81
C LEU A 193 -0.25 -9.74 -18.91
N LEU A 194 -0.01 -9.42 -17.63
CA LEU A 194 0.41 -10.41 -16.64
C LEU A 194 -0.81 -11.07 -15.99
N ILE A 195 -0.81 -12.40 -15.95
CA ILE A 195 -1.70 -13.17 -15.07
C ILE A 195 -1.12 -13.14 -13.65
N GLU A 196 -1.84 -12.50 -12.73
CA GLU A 196 -1.43 -12.40 -11.32
C GLU A 196 -2.07 -13.50 -10.47
N TRP A 197 -3.32 -13.86 -10.79
CA TRP A 197 -4.06 -14.87 -10.05
C TRP A 197 -5.13 -15.52 -10.90
N VAL A 198 -5.48 -16.76 -10.57
CA VAL A 198 -6.57 -17.52 -11.20
C VAL A 198 -7.40 -18.19 -10.11
N THR A 199 -8.71 -18.01 -10.18
CA THR A 199 -9.69 -18.72 -9.35
C THR A 199 -10.59 -19.55 -10.24
N VAL A 200 -10.77 -20.84 -9.92
CA VAL A 200 -11.58 -21.77 -10.72
C VAL A 200 -12.73 -22.32 -9.88
N LYS A 201 -13.94 -22.30 -10.44
CA LYS A 201 -15.14 -22.90 -9.83
C LYS A 201 -15.97 -23.68 -10.85
N GLY A 202 -16.88 -24.52 -10.35
CA GLY A 202 -17.84 -25.21 -11.18
C GLY A 202 -18.81 -24.26 -11.87
N TYR A 203 -19.48 -24.74 -12.92
CA TYR A 203 -20.42 -23.92 -13.69
C TYR A 203 -21.58 -23.38 -12.85
N ASP A 204 -22.04 -24.15 -11.86
CA ASP A 204 -23.16 -23.79 -10.99
C ASP A 204 -22.72 -22.95 -9.77
N GLU A 205 -21.42 -22.73 -9.59
CA GLU A 205 -20.91 -21.90 -8.49
C GLU A 205 -20.91 -20.41 -8.88
N SER A 206 -21.29 -19.55 -7.92
CA SER A 206 -21.28 -18.11 -8.11
C SER A 206 -19.85 -17.57 -8.21
N LEU A 207 -19.63 -16.76 -9.25
CA LEU A 207 -18.38 -16.05 -9.55
C LEU A 207 -18.64 -14.59 -9.95
N LEU A 208 -19.91 -14.14 -9.90
CA LEU A 208 -20.38 -12.93 -10.56
C LEU A 208 -21.13 -11.97 -9.63
N ASP A 209 -21.43 -12.34 -8.38
CA ASP A 209 -22.35 -11.57 -7.55
C ASP A 209 -21.65 -10.78 -6.42
N GLY A 210 -20.36 -11.02 -6.15
CA GLY A 210 -19.59 -10.26 -5.14
C GLY A 210 -18.09 -10.16 -5.43
N VAL A 211 -17.47 -9.02 -5.06
CA VAL A 211 -16.01 -8.79 -5.17
C VAL A 211 -15.23 -9.86 -4.39
N ASP A 212 -15.73 -10.26 -3.22
CA ASP A 212 -15.10 -11.27 -2.36
C ASP A 212 -15.15 -12.69 -2.96
N GLU A 213 -16.11 -12.99 -3.84
CA GLU A 213 -16.26 -14.32 -4.42
C GLU A 213 -15.08 -14.72 -5.32
N HIS A 214 -14.29 -13.74 -5.80
CA HIS A 214 -13.10 -13.95 -6.63
C HIS A 214 -11.95 -14.62 -5.88
N TRP A 215 -11.95 -14.56 -4.55
CA TRP A 215 -10.88 -15.11 -3.70
C TRP A 215 -11.27 -16.41 -3.01
N THR A 216 -12.55 -16.75 -3.06
CA THR A 216 -13.06 -17.99 -2.46
C THR A 216 -12.73 -19.21 -3.31
N VAL A 217 -12.27 -20.27 -2.66
CA VAL A 217 -12.01 -21.57 -3.30
C VAL A 217 -13.31 -22.27 -3.69
N SER A 218 -13.26 -23.09 -4.73
CA SER A 218 -14.40 -23.93 -5.11
C SER A 218 -14.77 -24.94 -4.02
N ARG A 219 -16.06 -25.24 -3.93
CA ARG A 219 -16.61 -26.30 -3.07
C ARG A 219 -16.20 -27.70 -3.55
N HIS A 220 -15.95 -27.87 -4.85
CA HIS A 220 -15.61 -29.16 -5.43
C HIS A 220 -14.10 -29.37 -5.50
N GLN A 221 -13.64 -30.55 -5.07
CA GLN A 221 -12.21 -30.89 -5.07
C GLN A 221 -11.59 -30.87 -6.48
N VAL A 222 -12.36 -31.28 -7.50
CA VAL A 222 -11.91 -31.28 -8.90
C VAL A 222 -11.46 -29.88 -9.34
N PHE A 223 -12.26 -28.84 -9.07
CA PHE A 223 -11.92 -27.48 -9.49
C PHE A 223 -10.82 -26.84 -8.66
N ARG A 224 -10.68 -27.22 -7.38
CA ARG A 224 -9.50 -26.86 -6.57
C ARG A 224 -8.22 -27.41 -7.20
N LYS A 225 -8.22 -28.66 -7.65
CA LYS A 225 -7.08 -29.26 -8.38
C LYS A 225 -6.80 -28.58 -9.71
N VAL A 226 -7.85 -28.27 -10.48
CA VAL A 226 -7.70 -27.50 -11.74
C VAL A 226 -7.11 -26.11 -11.48
N GLN A 227 -7.48 -25.46 -10.37
CA GLN A 227 -6.89 -24.19 -9.95
C GLN A 227 -5.39 -24.30 -9.66
N ASP A 228 -4.97 -25.33 -8.91
CA ASP A 228 -3.54 -25.58 -8.63
C ASP A 228 -2.74 -25.79 -9.93
N HIS A 229 -3.32 -26.51 -10.89
CA HIS A 229 -2.71 -26.69 -12.21
C HIS A 229 -2.69 -25.38 -13.00
N ALA A 230 -3.70 -24.52 -12.87
CA ALA A 230 -3.72 -23.21 -13.51
C ALA A 230 -2.65 -22.26 -12.93
N HIS A 231 -2.37 -22.33 -11.62
CA HIS A 231 -1.25 -21.65 -10.98
C HIS A 231 0.11 -22.14 -11.49
N SER A 232 0.24 -23.43 -11.76
CA SER A 232 1.45 -23.96 -12.42
C SER A 232 1.56 -23.50 -13.88
N ALA A 233 0.45 -23.48 -14.61
CA ALA A 233 0.40 -23.11 -16.02
C ALA A 233 0.69 -21.62 -16.25
N MET A 234 0.21 -20.72 -15.38
CA MET A 234 0.53 -19.28 -15.52
C MET A 234 2.04 -19.02 -15.44
N LEU A 235 2.76 -19.76 -14.58
CA LEU A 235 4.21 -19.65 -14.47
C LEU A 235 4.92 -20.23 -15.68
N HIS A 236 4.41 -21.34 -16.22
CA HIS A 236 4.95 -21.95 -17.43
C HIS A 236 4.81 -21.06 -18.66
N PHE A 237 3.63 -20.46 -18.87
CA PHE A 237 3.37 -19.62 -20.05
C PHE A 237 3.89 -18.19 -19.90
N PHE A 238 4.31 -17.77 -18.70
CA PHE A 238 4.82 -16.44 -18.46
C PHE A 238 6.02 -16.12 -19.38
N SER A 239 5.90 -15.05 -20.16
CA SER A 239 6.94 -14.55 -21.03
C SER A 239 7.02 -13.03 -20.99
N PRO A 240 8.10 -12.44 -20.45
CA PRO A 240 8.31 -11.00 -20.46
C PRO A 240 8.46 -10.42 -21.87
N THR A 241 8.93 -11.23 -22.83
CA THR A 241 9.23 -10.79 -24.20
C THR A 241 8.05 -10.95 -25.14
N LEU A 242 7.13 -11.87 -24.84
CA LEU A 242 5.94 -12.14 -25.66
C LEU A 242 4.69 -12.29 -24.77
N PRO A 243 4.27 -11.22 -24.07
CA PRO A 243 3.16 -11.30 -23.12
C PRO A 243 1.81 -11.62 -23.80
N ASP A 244 1.61 -11.20 -25.05
CA ASP A 244 0.41 -11.56 -25.83
C ASP A 244 0.32 -13.06 -26.08
N LEU A 245 1.45 -13.68 -26.44
CA LEU A 245 1.53 -15.12 -26.67
C LEU A 245 1.32 -15.89 -25.36
N ALA A 246 1.83 -15.38 -24.24
CA ALA A 246 1.64 -15.96 -22.92
C ALA A 246 0.16 -16.12 -22.57
N ILE A 247 -0.62 -15.03 -22.70
CA ILE A 247 -2.07 -15.06 -22.46
C ILE A 247 -2.78 -16.01 -23.43
N ARG A 248 -2.47 -15.95 -24.73
CA ARG A 248 -3.09 -16.85 -25.72
C ARG A 248 -2.81 -18.31 -25.42
N SER A 249 -1.58 -18.64 -25.05
CA SER A 249 -1.16 -20.01 -24.73
C SER A 249 -1.87 -20.49 -23.46
N PHE A 250 -1.92 -19.65 -22.42
CA PHE A 250 -2.65 -19.96 -21.19
C PHE A 250 -4.15 -20.19 -21.46
N ILE A 251 -4.82 -19.31 -22.20
CA ILE A 251 -6.26 -19.45 -22.49
C ILE A 251 -6.52 -20.68 -23.37
N THR A 252 -5.64 -20.98 -24.33
CA THR A 252 -5.73 -22.19 -25.17
C THR A 252 -5.57 -23.45 -24.32
N TRP A 253 -4.60 -23.46 -23.41
CA TRP A 253 -4.43 -24.55 -22.46
C TRP A 253 -5.64 -24.68 -21.52
N PHE A 254 -6.13 -23.58 -20.99
CA PHE A 254 -7.28 -23.58 -20.07
C PHE A 254 -8.56 -24.07 -20.77
N ARG A 255 -8.69 -23.81 -22.07
CA ARG A 255 -9.80 -24.34 -22.88
C ARG A 255 -9.84 -25.87 -22.94
N SER A 256 -8.70 -26.55 -22.81
CA SER A 256 -8.64 -28.02 -22.86
C SER A 256 -9.45 -28.72 -21.74
N TYR A 257 -9.89 -27.97 -20.72
CA TYR A 257 -10.83 -28.44 -19.72
C TYR A 257 -12.28 -28.57 -20.23
N LEU A 258 -12.58 -28.20 -21.47
CA LEU A 258 -13.89 -28.43 -22.09
C LEU A 258 -14.30 -29.91 -22.00
N THR A 259 -13.35 -30.83 -22.06
CA THR A 259 -13.58 -32.28 -21.98
C THR A 259 -13.22 -32.88 -20.62
N LEU A 260 -13.15 -32.07 -19.55
CA LEU A 260 -12.75 -32.49 -18.20
C LEU A 260 -13.45 -33.76 -17.71
N PHE A 261 -14.75 -33.89 -17.97
CA PHE A 261 -15.56 -35.05 -17.57
C PHE A 261 -15.88 -36.00 -18.72
N ALA A 262 -15.43 -35.70 -19.94
CA ALA A 262 -15.77 -36.45 -21.15
C ALA A 262 -14.62 -37.34 -21.65
N ASP A 263 -13.39 -36.84 -21.60
CA ASP A 263 -12.24 -37.59 -22.11
C ASP A 263 -11.58 -38.44 -21.00
N PRO A 264 -11.24 -39.71 -21.29
CA PRO A 264 -10.47 -40.52 -20.36
C PRO A 264 -8.99 -40.09 -20.34
N CYS A 265 -8.29 -40.43 -19.26
CA CYS A 265 -6.85 -40.21 -19.15
C CYS A 265 -6.11 -40.95 -20.27
N LYS A 266 -5.23 -40.26 -21.01
CA LYS A 266 -4.48 -40.85 -22.14
C LYS A 266 -3.56 -42.01 -21.74
N LYS A 267 -2.96 -41.96 -20.54
CA LYS A 267 -2.08 -43.03 -20.05
C LYS A 267 -2.80 -44.28 -19.56
N CYS A 268 -3.80 -44.15 -18.67
CA CYS A 268 -4.46 -45.29 -18.04
C CYS A 268 -5.83 -45.67 -18.64
N GLY A 269 -6.37 -44.86 -19.57
CA GLY A 269 -7.66 -45.11 -20.23
C GLY A 269 -8.90 -44.95 -19.34
N LYS A 270 -8.75 -44.59 -18.07
CA LYS A 270 -9.86 -44.43 -17.11
C LYS A 270 -10.38 -43.00 -17.10
N HIS A 271 -11.69 -42.85 -16.88
CA HIS A 271 -12.35 -41.55 -16.67
C HIS A 271 -12.20 -41.04 -15.23
N LEU A 272 -11.97 -41.93 -14.26
CA LEU A 272 -11.78 -41.58 -12.86
C LEU A 272 -10.60 -42.35 -12.27
N HIS A 273 -9.80 -41.65 -11.47
CA HIS A 273 -8.76 -42.22 -10.61
C HIS A 273 -8.78 -41.48 -9.28
N ASN A 274 -8.81 -42.21 -8.16
CA ASN A 274 -8.99 -41.64 -6.82
C ASN A 274 -10.18 -40.66 -6.74
N THR A 275 -11.30 -41.04 -7.36
CA THR A 275 -12.54 -40.24 -7.45
C THR A 275 -12.43 -38.90 -8.20
N LEU A 276 -11.30 -38.64 -8.85
CA LEU A 276 -11.08 -37.44 -9.65
C LEU A 276 -11.00 -37.80 -11.14
N PRO A 277 -11.53 -36.93 -12.03
CA PRO A 277 -11.29 -37.06 -13.45
C PRO A 277 -9.83 -36.73 -13.78
N PRO A 278 -9.39 -36.88 -15.04
CA PRO A 278 -8.07 -36.45 -15.46
C PRO A 278 -8.00 -34.92 -15.36
N THR A 279 -7.53 -34.38 -14.23
CA THR A 279 -7.44 -32.93 -14.01
C THR A 279 -6.17 -32.33 -14.58
N TRP A 280 -5.13 -33.12 -14.86
CA TRP A 280 -3.91 -32.58 -15.43
C TRP A 280 -4.04 -32.48 -16.96
N ARG A 281 -3.51 -31.39 -17.51
CA ARG A 281 -3.46 -31.11 -18.95
C ARG A 281 -2.02 -30.84 -19.33
N ASP A 282 -1.50 -31.61 -20.29
CA ASP A 282 -0.16 -31.37 -20.82
C ASP A 282 -0.05 -29.96 -21.40
N LEU A 283 0.99 -29.24 -21.02
CA LEU A 283 1.15 -27.82 -21.38
C LEU A 283 1.43 -27.60 -22.87
N ARG A 284 1.87 -28.65 -23.59
CA ARG A 284 2.18 -28.62 -25.01
C ARG A 284 1.13 -29.35 -25.84
N THR A 285 0.73 -30.56 -25.45
CA THR A 285 -0.21 -31.39 -26.23
C THR A 285 -1.67 -31.18 -25.85
N LEU A 286 -1.94 -30.56 -24.69
CA LEU A 286 -3.28 -30.33 -24.13
C LEU A 286 -4.02 -31.62 -23.75
N GLU A 287 -3.32 -32.75 -23.72
CA GLU A 287 -3.92 -34.04 -23.47
C GLU A 287 -4.29 -34.25 -21.99
N PRO A 288 -5.39 -34.97 -21.71
CA PRO A 288 -5.87 -35.22 -20.35
C PRO A 288 -5.12 -36.36 -19.65
N TYR A 289 -4.62 -36.11 -18.44
CA TYR A 289 -4.04 -37.15 -17.56
C TYR A 289 -4.51 -36.99 -16.11
N HIS A 290 -4.50 -38.08 -15.35
CA HIS A 290 -4.53 -37.98 -13.89
C HIS A 290 -3.18 -37.45 -13.38
N GLU A 291 -3.19 -36.86 -12.18
CA GLU A 291 -1.99 -36.27 -11.56
C GLU A 291 -0.83 -37.29 -11.43
N GLU A 292 -1.16 -38.53 -11.07
CA GLU A 292 -0.20 -39.65 -10.96
C GLU A 292 0.24 -40.23 -12.32
N CYS A 293 -0.50 -39.90 -13.39
CA CYS A 293 -0.26 -40.40 -14.74
C CYS A 293 0.61 -39.46 -15.59
N LYS A 294 1.20 -38.41 -15.00
CA LYS A 294 1.98 -37.36 -15.68
C LYS A 294 3.31 -37.85 -16.30
N GLN A 295 3.77 -39.05 -15.95
CA GLN A 295 5.05 -39.63 -16.40
C GLN A 295 4.99 -40.23 -17.80
#